data_AF-A0ABD1EAV8-F1
#
_entry.id   AF-A0ABD1EAV8-F1
#
_cell.length_a   1.000
_cell.length_b   1.000
_cell.length_c   1.000
_cell.angle_alpha   90.00
_cell.angle_beta   90.00
_cell.angle_gamma   90.00
#
_symmetry.space_group_name_H-M   'P 1'
#
loop_
_entity.id
_entity.type
_entity.pdbx_description
1 polymer ?
#
loop_
_entity_poly.entity_id
_entity_poly.type
_entity_poly.pdbx_seq_one_letter_code
_entity_poly.pdbx_strand_id
1 'polypeptide(L)'
;MVQLARIWVNKSRQPSVRVFANAYWTLCKTGSSIPKNNDGLQAVVGNIANEKAVFDAVEDDPKSSTRRIAAQLYLSQSFVVRTLERERLHPYHFQLVQNLNPRDFPLRQTIAE
;
A
#
# COMPACT_ATOMS: atom_id res chain seq x y z
N MET A 1 52.42 -3.35 7.04
CA MET A 1 51.25 -2.49 7.34
C MET A 1 50.55 -2.16 6.03
N VAL A 2 49.46 -2.86 5.72
CA VAL A 2 48.78 -2.76 4.42
C VAL A 2 48.01 -1.44 4.34
N GLN A 3 48.34 -0.63 3.33
CA GLN A 3 47.70 0.64 3.00
C GLN A 3 46.22 0.44 2.63
N LEU A 4 45.31 0.83 3.54
CA LEU A 4 43.86 0.94 3.25
C LEU A 4 43.48 2.23 2.50
N ALA A 5 44.45 2.92 1.88
CA ALA A 5 44.28 4.28 1.36
C ALA A 5 43.80 4.36 -0.10
N ARG A 6 43.29 3.28 -0.71
CA ARG A 6 43.04 3.21 -2.16
C ARG A 6 41.56 3.15 -2.58
N ILE A 7 40.62 3.41 -1.67
CA ILE A 7 39.17 3.30 -1.98
C ILE A 7 38.43 4.64 -1.89
N TRP A 8 38.93 5.63 -1.14
CA TRP A 8 38.20 6.88 -0.89
C TRP A 8 38.80 8.06 -1.66
N VAL A 9 38.26 8.31 -2.85
CA VAL A 9 38.68 9.36 -3.81
C VAL A 9 38.42 10.80 -3.32
N ASN A 10 37.69 11.03 -2.21
CA ASN A 10 37.44 12.40 -1.73
C ASN A 10 37.37 12.49 -0.18
N LYS A 11 38.30 13.23 0.43
CA LYS A 11 38.39 13.45 1.88
C LYS A 11 37.17 14.18 2.46
N SER A 12 36.51 15.04 1.67
CA SER A 12 35.36 15.84 2.13
C SER A 12 34.03 15.05 2.18
N ARG A 13 34.00 13.81 1.68
CA ARG A 13 32.82 12.93 1.74
C ARG A 13 32.97 11.79 2.75
N GLN A 14 33.99 11.85 3.60
CA GLN A 14 34.21 10.83 4.63
C GLN A 14 33.25 11.05 5.80
N PRO A 15 32.52 10.02 6.24
CA PRO A 15 31.77 10.07 7.49
C PRO A 15 32.70 10.44 8.66
N SER A 16 32.18 11.14 9.67
CA SER A 16 33.00 11.52 10.81
C SER A 16 33.40 10.28 11.63
N VAL A 17 34.50 10.38 12.39
CA VAL A 17 34.96 9.32 13.32
C VAL A 17 33.83 8.85 14.25
N ARG A 18 32.91 9.75 14.60
CA ARG A 18 31.75 9.46 15.44
C ARG A 18 30.75 8.53 14.76
N VAL A 19 30.58 8.62 13.44
CA VAL A 19 29.72 7.69 12.67
C VAL A 19 30.28 6.28 12.73
N PHE A 20 31.60 6.12 12.59
CA PHE A 20 32.27 4.81 12.70
C PHE A 20 32.17 4.22 14.11
N ALA A 21 32.42 5.03 15.14
CA ALA A 21 32.28 4.59 16.52
C ALA A 21 30.84 4.15 16.83
N ASN A 22 29.84 4.95 16.44
CA ASN A 22 28.44 4.62 16.65
C ASN A 22 28.04 3.35 15.88
N ALA A 23 28.47 3.19 14.62
CA ALA A 23 28.21 1.97 13.86
C ALA A 23 28.78 0.73 14.55
N TYR A 24 30.04 0.80 15.03
CA TYR A 24 30.67 -0.27 15.79
C TYR A 24 29.90 -0.61 17.07
N TRP A 25 29.58 0.40 17.89
CA TRP A 25 28.82 0.20 19.12
C TRP A 25 27.43 -0.38 18.87
N THR A 26 26.75 0.04 17.80
CA THR A 26 25.41 -0.45 17.45
C THR A 26 25.47 -1.89 16.93
N LEU A 27 26.51 -2.24 16.18
CA LEU A 27 26.75 -3.60 15.72
C LEU A 27 27.02 -4.54 16.91
N CYS A 28 27.86 -4.13 17.86
CA CYS A 28 28.14 -4.93 19.05
C CYS A 28 26.92 -5.12 19.96
N LYS A 29 26.05 -4.11 20.09
CA LYS A 29 24.88 -4.16 20.98
C LYS A 29 23.67 -4.84 20.36
N THR A 30 23.43 -4.62 19.07
CA THR A 30 22.17 -4.98 18.39
C THR A 30 22.36 -5.94 17.22
N GLY A 31 23.61 -6.20 16.80
CA GLY A 31 23.94 -7.05 15.64
C GLY A 31 23.72 -6.38 14.28
N SER A 32 23.18 -5.16 14.23
CA SER A 32 22.90 -4.42 13.00
C SER A 32 23.19 -2.93 13.17
N SER A 33 23.79 -2.31 12.16
CA SER A 33 24.03 -0.87 12.09
C SER A 33 23.01 -0.13 11.21
N ILE A 34 21.98 -0.83 10.72
CA ILE A 34 20.93 -0.25 9.88
C ILE A 34 20.03 0.62 10.77
N PRO A 35 19.82 1.90 10.44
CA PRO A 35 18.93 2.76 11.20
C PRO A 35 17.49 2.22 11.14
N LYS A 36 16.83 2.17 12.30
CA LYS A 36 15.40 1.89 12.38
C LYS A 36 14.67 3.21 12.15
N ASN A 37 13.98 3.33 11.01
CA ASN A 37 13.12 4.48 10.76
C ASN A 37 11.87 4.34 11.65
N ASN A 38 11.85 5.07 12.77
CA ASN A 38 10.72 5.06 13.71
C ASN A 38 9.51 5.86 13.19
N ASP A 39 9.68 6.62 12.11
CA ASP A 39 8.64 7.45 11.48
C ASP A 39 7.48 6.62 10.89
N GLY A 40 7.66 5.30 10.78
CA GLY A 40 6.67 4.40 10.20
C GLY A 40 5.42 4.19 11.04
N LEU A 41 5.47 4.27 12.38
CA LEU A 41 4.37 3.77 13.20
C LEU A 41 3.08 4.60 13.08
N GLN A 42 3.20 5.93 13.10
CA GLN A 42 2.06 6.84 12.90
C GLN A 42 1.55 6.83 11.45
N ALA A 43 2.47 6.72 10.49
CA ALA A 43 2.11 6.53 9.10
C ALA A 43 1.33 5.22 8.89
N VAL A 44 1.69 4.14 9.59
CA VAL A 44 1.00 2.83 9.54
C VAL A 44 -0.40 2.90 10.16
N VAL A 45 -0.56 3.48 11.36
CA VAL A 45 -1.89 3.57 12.01
C VAL A 45 -2.85 4.46 11.21
N GLY A 46 -2.37 5.61 10.72
CA GLY A 46 -3.17 6.48 9.84
C GLY A 46 -3.54 5.78 8.53
N ASN A 47 -2.64 4.93 8.01
CA ASN A 47 -2.91 4.14 6.82
C ASN A 47 -4.01 3.09 7.05
N ILE A 48 -4.00 2.37 8.18
CA ILE A 48 -5.01 1.33 8.48
C ILE A 48 -6.43 1.92 8.55
N ALA A 49 -6.61 3.08 9.22
CA ALA A 49 -7.91 3.72 9.31
C ALA A 49 -8.44 4.16 7.93
N ASN A 50 -7.56 4.73 7.10
CA ASN A 50 -7.89 5.13 5.74
C ASN A 50 -8.19 3.92 4.83
N GLU A 51 -7.47 2.82 4.99
CA GLU A 51 -7.71 1.57 4.26
C GLU A 51 -9.09 1.01 4.61
N LYS A 52 -9.45 0.97 5.89
CA LYS A 52 -10.79 0.55 6.32
C LYS A 52 -11.89 1.41 5.70
N ALA A 53 -11.74 2.73 5.72
CA ALA A 53 -12.71 3.64 5.13
C ALA A 53 -12.89 3.42 3.61
N VAL A 54 -11.82 3.06 2.91
CA VAL A 54 -11.89 2.67 1.49
C VAL A 54 -12.69 1.38 1.31
N PHE A 55 -12.50 0.37 2.17
CA PHE A 55 -13.27 -0.87 2.08
C PHE A 55 -14.75 -0.68 2.40
N ASP A 56 -15.05 0.03 3.49
CA ASP A 56 -16.44 0.32 3.89
C ASP A 56 -17.18 1.05 2.73
N ALA A 57 -16.52 2.00 2.06
CA ALA A 57 -17.09 2.71 0.90
C ALA A 57 -17.32 1.83 -0.34
N VAL A 58 -16.50 0.80 -0.56
CA VAL A 58 -16.66 -0.15 -1.67
C VAL A 58 -17.75 -1.18 -1.36
N GLU A 59 -17.88 -1.59 -0.11
CA GLU A 59 -18.93 -2.52 0.33
C GLU A 59 -20.33 -1.87 0.23
N ASP A 60 -20.44 -0.59 0.59
CA ASP A 60 -21.68 0.18 0.49
C ASP A 60 -22.12 0.40 -0.98
N ASP A 61 -21.20 0.75 -1.88
CA ASP A 61 -21.48 0.92 -3.31
C ASP A 61 -20.34 0.38 -4.19
N PRO A 62 -20.41 -0.91 -4.59
CA PRO A 62 -19.41 -1.54 -5.45
C PRO A 62 -19.27 -0.91 -6.83
N LYS A 63 -20.23 -0.07 -7.26
CA LYS A 63 -20.22 0.58 -8.58
C LYS A 63 -19.45 1.91 -8.56
N SER A 64 -19.06 2.38 -7.38
CA SER A 64 -18.35 3.64 -7.23
C SER A 64 -16.95 3.57 -7.85
N SER A 65 -16.59 4.60 -8.62
CA SER A 65 -15.24 4.68 -9.21
C SER A 65 -14.19 4.99 -8.13
N THR A 66 -12.96 4.50 -8.31
CA THR A 66 -11.83 4.80 -7.41
C THR A 66 -11.56 6.30 -7.25
N ARG A 67 -11.82 7.10 -8.30
CA ARG A 67 -11.72 8.57 -8.25
C ARG A 67 -12.81 9.20 -7.38
N ARG A 68 -14.03 8.66 -7.42
CA ARG A 68 -15.15 9.13 -6.58
C ARG A 68 -14.90 8.80 -5.11
N ILE A 69 -14.46 7.57 -4.81
CA ILE A 69 -14.08 7.15 -3.45
C ILE A 69 -12.96 8.04 -2.89
N ALA A 70 -11.93 8.30 -3.71
CA ALA A 70 -10.83 9.19 -3.32
C ALA A 70 -11.32 10.60 -2.95
N ALA A 71 -12.24 11.16 -3.75
CA ALA A 71 -12.83 12.46 -3.47
C ALA A 71 -13.71 12.48 -2.20
N GLN A 72 -14.46 11.41 -1.95
CA GLN A 72 -15.31 11.27 -0.75
C GLN A 72 -14.49 11.18 0.54
N LEU A 73 -13.36 10.48 0.49
CA LEU A 73 -12.51 10.22 1.65
C LEU A 73 -11.35 11.21 1.81
N TYR A 74 -11.25 12.21 0.92
CA TYR A 74 -10.12 13.16 0.86
C TYR A 74 -8.75 12.46 0.75
N LEU A 75 -8.71 11.35 0.01
CA LEU A 75 -7.51 10.55 -0.23
C LEU A 75 -7.01 10.74 -1.66
N SER A 76 -5.76 10.34 -1.93
CA SER A 76 -5.27 10.27 -3.31
C SER A 76 -5.88 9.07 -4.03
N GLN A 77 -6.15 9.20 -5.33
CA GLN A 77 -6.64 8.08 -6.15
C GLN A 77 -5.66 6.90 -6.12
N SER A 78 -4.35 7.17 -6.19
CA SER A 78 -3.31 6.14 -6.16
C SER A 78 -3.30 5.34 -4.86
N PHE A 79 -3.64 5.97 -3.74
CA PHE A 79 -3.82 5.28 -2.46
C PHE A 79 -4.95 4.28 -2.53
N VAL A 80 -6.14 4.72 -2.97
CA VAL A 80 -7.32 3.86 -3.12
C VAL A 80 -7.02 2.65 -4.02
N VAL A 81 -6.40 2.89 -5.17
CA VAL A 81 -6.03 1.81 -6.10
C VAL A 81 -5.08 0.79 -5.44
N ARG A 82 -4.02 1.26 -4.78
CA ARG A 82 -3.06 0.39 -4.09
C ARG A 82 -3.69 -0.43 -2.96
N THR A 83 -4.61 0.18 -2.22
CA THR A 83 -5.34 -0.49 -1.14
C THR A 83 -6.20 -1.63 -1.69
N LEU A 84 -6.94 -1.37 -2.78
CA LEU A 84 -7.77 -2.39 -3.43
C LEU A 84 -6.93 -3.51 -4.06
N GLU A 85 -5.80 -3.18 -4.70
CA GLU A 85 -4.87 -4.16 -5.27
C GLU A 85 -4.28 -5.09 -4.19
N ARG A 86 -3.97 -4.55 -3.01
CA ARG A 86 -3.39 -5.34 -1.91
C ARG A 86 -4.35 -6.43 -1.42
N GLU A 87 -5.64 -6.12 -1.34
CA GLU A 87 -6.70 -7.06 -0.97
C GLU A 87 -7.30 -7.83 -2.15
N ARG A 88 -6.68 -7.73 -3.34
CA ARG A 88 -7.13 -8.40 -4.58
C ARG A 88 -8.56 -8.03 -5.01
N LEU A 89 -9.03 -6.85 -4.64
CA LEU A 89 -10.29 -6.28 -5.09
C LEU A 89 -10.06 -5.58 -6.44
N HIS A 90 -10.31 -6.32 -7.52
CA HIS A 90 -10.16 -5.76 -8.86
C HIS A 90 -11.44 -5.03 -9.29
N PRO A 91 -11.32 -3.81 -9.86
CA PRO A 91 -12.45 -3.15 -10.49
C PRO A 91 -13.04 -4.05 -11.58
N TYR A 92 -14.35 -4.28 -11.53
CA TYR A 92 -15.08 -4.97 -12.57
C TYR A 92 -15.95 -3.98 -13.34
N HIS A 93 -16.15 -4.24 -14.64
CA HIS A 93 -17.09 -3.47 -15.43
C HIS A 93 -18.50 -3.95 -15.16
N PHE A 94 -19.30 -3.12 -14.50
CA PHE A 94 -20.72 -3.38 -14.31
C PHE A 94 -21.43 -3.36 -15.66
N GLN A 95 -21.93 -4.52 -16.10
CA GLN A 95 -22.74 -4.64 -17.32
C GLN A 95 -24.23 -4.56 -16.95
N LEU A 96 -24.92 -3.60 -17.55
CA LEU A 96 -26.37 -3.51 -17.48
C LEU A 96 -26.97 -4.60 -18.37
N VAL A 97 -27.68 -5.54 -17.76
CA VAL A 97 -28.46 -6.57 -18.46
C VAL A 97 -29.94 -6.17 -18.50
N GLN A 98 -30.71 -6.82 -19.38
CA GLN A 98 -32.17 -6.65 -19.43
C GLN A 98 -32.78 -6.90 -18.04
N ASN A 99 -33.73 -6.05 -17.65
CA ASN A 99 -34.48 -6.25 -16.42
C ASN A 99 -35.34 -7.52 -16.51
N LEU A 100 -35.11 -8.48 -15.61
CA LEU A 100 -35.87 -9.72 -15.50
C LEU A 100 -37.12 -9.46 -14.67
N ASN A 101 -38.30 -9.63 -15.27
CA ASN A 101 -39.54 -9.62 -14.52
C ASN A 101 -39.72 -10.97 -13.80
N PRO A 102 -40.50 -11.05 -12.71
CA PRO A 102 -40.70 -12.30 -11.96
C PRO A 102 -41.23 -13.47 -12.81
N ARG A 103 -41.91 -13.19 -13.93
CA ARG A 103 -42.41 -14.21 -14.87
C ARG A 103 -41.31 -14.78 -15.78
N ASP A 104 -40.20 -14.08 -15.96
CA ASP A 104 -39.16 -14.46 -16.92
C ASP A 104 -38.24 -15.57 -16.39
N PHE A 105 -38.08 -15.65 -15.05
CA PHE A 105 -37.25 -16.68 -14.42
C PHE A 105 -37.75 -18.11 -14.69
N PRO A 106 -39.03 -18.48 -14.43
CA PRO A 106 -39.50 -19.84 -14.70
C PRO A 106 -39.46 -20.21 -16.19
N LEU A 107 -39.71 -19.25 -17.09
CA LEU A 107 -39.61 -19.45 -18.55
C LEU A 107 -38.17 -19.73 -19.01
N ARG A 108 -37.17 -19.12 -18.36
CA ARG A 108 -35.76 -19.35 -18.68
C ARG A 108 -35.24 -20.67 -18.14
N GLN A 109 -35.73 -21.12 -16.99
CA GLN A 109 -35.39 -22.43 -16.43
C GLN A 109 -35.84 -23.57 -17.36
N THR A 110 -37.06 -23.48 -17.89
CA THR A 110 -37.62 -24.49 -18.81
C THR A 110 -36.92 -24.57 -20.17
N ILE A 111 -36.26 -23.50 -20.61
CA ILE A 111 -35.44 -23.50 -21.85
C ILE A 111 -34.06 -24.12 -21.61
N ALA A 112 -33.56 -24.07 -20.38
CA ALA A 112 -32.22 -24.55 -20.01
C ALA A 112 -32.18 -26.05 -19.66
N GLU A 113 -33.34 -26.64 -19.33
CA GLU A 113 -33.56 -28.08 -19.16
C GLU A 113 -33.70 -28.80 -20.52
#